data_AF-A0A8K0J8X8-F1
#
_entry.id   AF-A0A8K0J8X8-F1
#
_cell.length_a   1.000
_cell.length_b   1.000
_cell.length_c   1.000
_cell.angle_alpha   90.00
_cell.angle_beta   90.00
_cell.angle_gamma   90.00
#
_symmetry.space_group_name_H-M   'P 1'
#
loop_
_entity.id
_entity.type
_entity.pdbx_description
1 polymer ?
#
loop_
_entity_poly.entity_id
_entity_poly.type
_entity_poly.pdbx_seq_one_letter_code
_entity_poly.pdbx_strand_id
1 'polypeptide(L)'
;MSLMTIQVYLVDAYTLYAASALAATSILRSVFGAFVPLAGGPLYENLGLGWGNSTLGFVALGLIPVPFLFMRYGEAIRTSPRYQPRL
;
A
#
# COMPACT_ATOMS: atom_id res chain seq x y z
N MET A 1 -0.88 -16.31 3.95
CA MET A 1 -1.57 -16.03 5.24
C MET A 1 -1.66 -14.53 5.58
N SER A 2 -0.80 -13.64 5.05
CA SER A 2 -0.83 -12.19 5.38
C SER A 2 -1.94 -11.37 4.69
N LEU A 3 -2.59 -11.87 3.64
CA LEU A 3 -3.59 -11.10 2.88
C LEU A 3 -4.95 -11.02 3.60
N MET A 4 -5.33 -12.07 4.33
CA MET A 4 -6.63 -12.14 4.97
C MET A 4 -6.75 -11.14 6.12
N THR A 5 -5.68 -10.90 6.88
CA THR A 5 -5.70 -9.94 8.00
C THR A 5 -5.96 -8.50 7.54
N ILE A 6 -5.39 -8.09 6.40
CA ILE A 6 -5.61 -6.75 5.83
C ILE A 6 -7.04 -6.61 5.34
N GLN A 7 -7.54 -7.60 4.59
CA GLN A 7 -8.89 -7.57 4.05
C GLN A 7 -9.96 -7.56 5.15
N VAL A 8 -9.81 -8.38 6.19
CA VAL A 8 -10.71 -8.39 7.36
C VAL A 8 -10.70 -7.04 8.06
N TYR A 9 -9.53 -6.45 8.29
CA TYR A 9 -9.43 -5.11 8.88
C TYR A 9 -10.10 -4.02 8.04
N LEU A 10 -9.99 -4.08 6.71
CA LEU A 10 -10.65 -3.14 5.80
C LEU A 10 -12.17 -3.29 5.82
N VAL A 11 -12.68 -4.53 5.94
CA VAL A 11 -14.11 -4.81 6.08
C VAL A 11 -14.64 -4.26 7.41
N ASP A 12 -13.90 -4.48 8.51
CA ASP A 12 -14.28 -3.98 9.84
C ASP A 12 -14.21 -2.44 9.93
N ALA A 13 -13.21 -1.82 9.29
CA ALA A 13 -13.02 -0.37 9.34
C ALA A 13 -13.92 0.43 8.37
N TYR A 14 -14.34 -0.17 7.25
CA TYR A 14 -15.13 0.48 6.19
C TYR A 14 -16.38 -0.33 5.84
N THR A 15 -17.22 -0.65 6.82
CA THR A 15 -18.39 -1.53 6.67
C THR A 15 -19.31 -1.15 5.48
N LEU A 16 -19.60 0.15 5.31
CA LEU A 16 -20.50 0.66 4.28
C LEU A 16 -19.90 0.63 2.86
N TYR A 17 -18.56 0.70 2.75
CA TYR A 17 -17.82 0.73 1.49
C TYR A 17 -16.81 -0.42 1.36
N ALA A 18 -17.06 -1.55 2.05
CA ALA A 18 -16.10 -2.64 2.19
C ALA A 18 -15.71 -3.24 0.83
N ALA A 19 -16.68 -3.46 -0.06
CA ALA A 19 -16.44 -3.99 -1.41
C ALA A 19 -15.52 -3.08 -2.23
N SER A 20 -15.72 -1.75 -2.14
CA SER A 20 -14.88 -0.76 -2.84
C SER A 20 -13.46 -0.72 -2.26
N ALA A 21 -13.33 -0.79 -0.94
CA ALA A 21 -12.04 -0.80 -0.26
C ALA A 21 -11.20 -2.06 -0.61
N LEU A 22 -11.86 -3.22 -0.69
CA LEU A 22 -11.24 -4.47 -1.14
C LEU A 22 -10.84 -4.42 -2.63
N ALA A 23 -11.69 -3.86 -3.49
CA ALA A 23 -11.37 -3.66 -4.90
C ALA A 23 -10.18 -2.71 -5.08
N ALA A 24 -10.16 -1.58 -4.38
CA ALA A 24 -9.07 -0.60 -4.42
C ALA A 24 -7.73 -1.22 -3.99
N THR A 25 -7.72 -2.02 -2.91
CA THR A 25 -6.53 -2.76 -2.45
C THR A 25 -6.02 -3.72 -3.52
N SER A 26 -6.92 -4.38 -4.23
CA SER A 26 -6.59 -5.31 -5.31
C SER A 26 -6.02 -4.58 -6.55
N ILE A 27 -6.59 -3.43 -6.91
CA ILE A 27 -6.10 -2.59 -8.02
C ILE A 27 -4.71 -2.06 -7.71
N LEU A 28 -4.51 -1.45 -6.54
CA LEU A 28 -3.20 -0.95 -6.11
C LEU A 28 -2.14 -2.04 -6.20
N ARG A 29 -2.45 -3.23 -5.69
CA ARG A 29 -1.56 -4.39 -5.79
C ARG A 29 -1.22 -4.73 -7.25
N SER A 30 -2.21 -4.83 -8.12
CA SER A 30 -1.97 -5.16 -9.54
C SER A 30 -1.12 -4.11 -10.24
N VAL A 31 -1.34 -2.83 -9.93
CA VAL A 31 -0.52 -1.72 -10.44
C VAL A 31 0.91 -1.86 -9.95
N PHE A 32 1.15 -1.97 -8.64
CA PHE A 32 2.51 -2.16 -8.11
C PHE A 32 3.17 -3.44 -8.66
N GLY A 33 2.42 -4.53 -8.76
CA GLY A 33 2.90 -5.79 -9.34
C GLY A 33 3.25 -5.71 -10.83
N ALA A 34 2.63 -4.80 -11.58
CA ALA A 34 2.96 -4.55 -12.98
C ALA A 34 4.12 -3.56 -13.16
N PHE A 35 4.13 -2.48 -12.37
CA PHE A 35 5.11 -1.40 -12.51
C PHE A 35 6.48 -1.75 -11.92
N VAL A 36 6.54 -2.48 -10.79
CA VAL A 36 7.81 -2.87 -10.16
C VAL A 36 8.70 -3.72 -11.09
N PRO A 37 8.21 -4.80 -11.74
CA PRO A 37 9.03 -5.55 -12.70
C PRO A 37 9.32 -4.76 -13.98
N LEU A 38 8.42 -3.88 -14.42
CA LEU A 38 8.66 -2.99 -15.57
C LEU A 38 9.83 -2.03 -15.32
N ALA A 39 9.99 -1.56 -14.08
CA ALA A 39 11.13 -0.76 -13.66
C ALA A 39 12.44 -1.56 -13.60
N GLY A 40 12.39 -2.89 -13.49
CA GLY A 40 13.56 -3.75 -13.35
C GLY A 40 14.50 -3.72 -14.56
N GLY A 41 13.97 -3.86 -15.78
CA GLY A 41 14.77 -3.84 -17.03
C GLY A 41 15.69 -2.62 -17.15
N PRO A 42 15.14 -1.39 -17.21
CA PRO A 42 15.95 -0.17 -17.31
C PRO A 42 16.81 0.09 -16.07
N LEU A 43 16.40 -0.37 -14.88
CA LEU A 43 17.20 -0.25 -13.66
C LEU A 43 18.48 -1.11 -13.73
N TYR A 44 18.36 -2.36 -14.18
CA TYR A 44 19.50 -3.27 -14.31
C TYR A 44 20.41 -2.93 -15.49
N GLU A 45 19.87 -2.40 -16.59
CA GLU A 45 20.68 -1.92 -17.72
C GLU A 45 21.56 -0.71 -17.36
N ASN A 46 21.06 0.22 -16.54
CA ASN A 46 21.82 1.43 -16.19
C ASN A 46 22.74 1.27 -14.96
N LEU A 47 22.36 0.45 -13.96
CA LEU A 47 23.08 0.35 -12.68
C LEU A 47 23.77 -1.02 -12.45
N GLY A 48 23.47 -2.04 -13.26
CA GLY A 48 23.96 -3.40 -13.04
C GLY A 48 23.34 -4.10 -11.82
N LEU A 49 23.63 -5.39 -11.65
CA LEU A 49 23.01 -6.25 -10.62
C LEU A 49 23.30 -5.82 -9.17
N GLY A 50 24.44 -5.17 -8.91
CA GLY A 50 24.84 -4.74 -7.57
C GLY A 50 24.10 -3.50 -7.08
N TRP A 51 24.19 -2.39 -7.83
CA TRP A 51 23.51 -1.15 -7.47
C TRP A 51 21.99 -1.23 -7.67
N GLY A 52 21.50 -2.02 -8.64
CA GLY A 52 20.06 -2.26 -8.84
C GLY A 52 19.37 -2.89 -7.63
N ASN A 53 20.00 -3.85 -6.96
CA ASN A 53 19.45 -4.43 -5.73
C ASN A 53 19.49 -3.45 -4.54
N SER A 54 20.53 -2.61 -4.47
CA SER A 54 20.67 -1.63 -3.40
C SER A 54 19.60 -0.52 -3.49
N THR A 55 19.27 -0.05 -4.69
CA THR A 55 18.22 0.96 -4.90
C THR A 55 16.83 0.41 -4.58
N LEU A 56 16.51 -0.84 -5.00
CA LEU A 56 15.28 -1.52 -4.58
C LEU A 56 15.22 -1.68 -3.05
N GLY A 57 16.35 -1.99 -2.41
CA GLY A 57 16.48 -2.02 -0.95
C GLY A 57 16.20 -0.67 -0.28
N PHE A 58 16.74 0.43 -0.81
CA PHE A 58 16.47 1.78 -0.29
C PHE A 58 15.00 2.18 -0.44
N VAL A 59 14.36 1.85 -1.57
CA VAL A 59 12.93 2.08 -1.76
C VAL A 59 12.11 1.28 -0.76
N ALA A 60 12.46 0.01 -0.52
CA ALA A 60 11.82 -0.82 0.49
C ALA A 60 12.01 -0.24 1.91
N LEU A 61 13.20 0.26 2.25
CA LEU A 61 13.46 0.94 3.52
C LEU A 61 12.61 2.21 3.68
N GLY A 62 12.42 2.99 2.61
CA GLY A 62 11.56 4.15 2.61
C GLY A 62 10.07 3.84 2.83
N LEU A 63 9.64 2.60 2.54
CA LEU A 63 8.27 2.14 2.78
C LEU A 63 8.03 1.65 4.22
N ILE A 64 9.07 1.39 5.01
CA ILE A 64 8.96 0.99 6.43
C ILE A 64 8.17 2.00 7.30
N PRO A 65 8.39 3.33 7.22
CA PRO A 65 7.65 4.29 8.05
C PRO A 65 6.19 4.46 7.65
N VAL A 66 5.78 4.00 6.46
CA VAL A 66 4.40 4.16 5.94
C VAL A 66 3.34 3.58 6.88
N PRO A 67 3.39 2.30 7.31
CA PRO A 67 2.41 1.76 8.24
C PRO A 67 2.39 2.48 9.60
N PHE A 68 3.54 2.94 10.11
CA PHE A 68 3.60 3.71 11.36
C PHE A 68 2.91 5.07 11.23
N LEU A 69 3.10 5.75 10.10
CA LEU A 69 2.40 7.00 9.80
C LEU A 69 0.89 6.77 9.68
N PHE A 70 0.45 5.73 8.96
CA PHE A 70 -0.96 5.39 8.86
C PHE A 70 -1.58 4.99 10.19
N MET A 71 -0.83 4.36 11.12
CA MET A 71 -1.32 4.10 12.48
C MET A 71 -1.53 5.40 13.27
N ARG A 72 -0.59 6.35 13.21
CA ARG A 72 -0.68 7.62 13.96
C ARG A 72 -1.72 8.59 13.40
N TYR A 73 -1.84 8.68 12.09
CA TYR A 73 -2.75 9.63 11.43
C TYR A 73 -4.09 9.00 11.00
N GLY A 74 -4.19 7.67 10.97
CA GLY A 74 -5.41 6.96 10.57
C GLY A 74 -6.59 7.20 11.51
N GLU A 75 -6.34 7.34 12.81
CA GLU A 75 -7.36 7.69 13.79
C GLU A 75 -7.91 9.10 13.53
N ALA A 76 -7.03 10.08 13.29
CA ALA A 76 -7.44 11.46 12.97
C ALA A 76 -8.29 11.57 11.70
N ILE A 77 -8.02 10.73 10.69
CA ILE A 77 -8.81 10.68 9.46
C ILE A 77 -10.18 10.00 9.69
N ARG A 78 -10.24 8.96 10.53
CA ARG A 78 -11.48 8.23 10.84
C ARG A 78 -12.44 9.00 11.73
N THR A 79 -11.94 9.80 12.66
CA THR A 79 -12.77 10.59 13.60
C THR A 79 -13.16 11.96 13.02
N SER A 80 -12.73 12.27 11.80
CA SER A 80 -13.10 13.51 11.12
C SER A 80 -14.61 13.53 10.81
N PRO A 81 -15.36 14.57 11.26
CA PRO A 81 -16.79 14.69 11.03
C PRO A 81 -17.16 14.87 9.54
N ARG A 82 -16.18 15.07 8.66
CA ARG A 82 -16.37 15.19 7.21
C ARG A 82 -16.47 13.83 6.49
N TYR A 83 -15.89 12.79 7.07
CA TYR A 83 -15.83 11.44 6.47
C TYR A 83 -16.69 10.41 7.20
N GLN A 84 -17.39 10.81 8.27
CA GLN A 84 -18.46 10.00 8.85
C GLN A 84 -19.58 9.86 7.82
N PRO A 85 -19.90 8.63 7.36
CA PRO A 85 -21.10 8.40 6.58
C PRO A 85 -22.27 8.81 7.47
N ARG A 86 -23.07 9.79 7.02
CA ARG A 86 -24.37 10.04 7.65
C ARG A 86 -25.22 8.80 7.40
N LEU A 87 -25.49 8.07 8.47
CA LEU A 87 -26.60 7.12 8.52
C LEU A 87 -27.91 7.90 8.38
#